data_AF-A0A1B4VDP5-F1
#
_entry.id   AF-A0A1B4VDP5-F1
#
_cell.length_a   1.000
_cell.length_b   1.000
_cell.length_c   1.000
_cell.angle_alpha   90.00
_cell.angle_beta   90.00
_cell.angle_gamma   90.00
#
_symmetry.space_group_name_H-M   'P 1'
#
loop_
_entity.id
_entity.type
_entity.pdbx_description
1 polymer ?
#
loop_
_entity_poly.entity_id
_entity_poly.type
_entity_poly.pdbx_seq_one_letter_code
_entity_poly.pdbx_strand_id
1 'polypeptide(L)' 'MANIYYETIDKMEKSKVDAEYINGWASGYLRNPKREEQRITEAYDAGYQDGLSKKVDNFQSWVRK' A
#
# COMPACT_ATOMS: atom_id res chain seq x y z
N MET A 1 11.26 -2.38 18.72
CA MET A 1 9.90 -1.84 18.49
C MET A 1 9.45 -2.34 17.12
N ALA A 2 8.50 -3.27 17.08
CA ALA A 2 7.87 -3.68 15.83
C ALA A 2 7.13 -2.47 15.24
N ASN A 3 7.62 -1.94 14.13
CA ASN A 3 6.94 -0.85 13.45
C ASN A 3 5.91 -1.47 12.51
N ILE A 4 4.63 -1.28 12.81
CA ILE A 4 3.48 -1.74 11.99
C ILE A 4 3.71 -1.45 10.51
N TYR A 5 4.34 -0.33 10.19
CA TYR A 5 4.74 0.00 8.82
C TYR A 5 5.64 -1.08 8.20
N TYR A 6 6.77 -1.39 8.82
CA TYR A 6 7.74 -2.35 8.27
C TYR A 6 7.17 -3.76 8.22
N GLU A 7 6.39 -4.16 9.24
CA GLU A 7 5.75 -5.49 9.24
C GLU A 7 4.71 -5.64 8.14
N THR A 8 3.92 -4.59 7.87
CA THR A 8 2.91 -4.63 6.82
C THR A 8 3.56 -4.64 5.44
N ILE A 9 4.60 -3.83 5.22
CA ILE A 9 5.37 -3.83 3.96
C ILE A 9 6.00 -5.21 3.71
N ASP A 10 6.70 -5.77 4.71
CA ASP A 10 7.32 -7.10 4.61
C ASP A 10 6.29 -8.20 4.30
N LYS A 11 5.12 -8.15 4.94
CA LYS A 11 4.01 -9.09 4.66
C LYS A 11 3.50 -8.96 3.22
N MET A 12 3.33 -7.74 2.71
CA MET A 12 2.86 -7.48 1.35
C MET A 12 3.89 -7.94 0.29
N GLU A 13 5.18 -7.64 0.50
CA GLU A 13 6.26 -8.06 -0.39
C GLU A 13 6.38 -9.59 -0.47
N LYS A 14 6.35 -10.28 0.68
CA LYS A 14 6.34 -11.75 0.75
C LYS A 14 5.12 -12.37 0.07
N SER A 15 3.99 -11.68 0.13
CA SER A 15 2.74 -12.11 -0.51
C SER A 15 2.68 -11.75 -2.00
N LYS A 16 3.73 -11.19 -2.59
CA LYS A 16 3.77 -10.76 -4.01
C LYS A 16 2.62 -9.82 -4.39
N VAL A 17 2.27 -8.92 -3.47
CA VAL A 17 1.28 -7.86 -3.72
C VAL A 17 1.79 -6.92 -4.82
N ASP A 18 0.87 -6.35 -5.58
CA ASP A 18 1.16 -5.34 -6.58
C ASP A 18 1.99 -4.20 -6.00
N ALA A 19 3.12 -3.91 -6.65
CA ALA A 19 4.04 -2.85 -6.22
C ALA A 19 3.37 -1.47 -6.16
N GLU A 20 2.39 -1.20 -7.03
CA GLU A 20 1.66 0.06 -7.00
C GLU A 20 0.76 0.17 -5.77
N TYR A 21 0.16 -0.94 -5.33
CA TYR A 21 -0.59 -0.99 -4.08
C TYR A 21 0.32 -0.75 -2.87
N ILE A 22 1.49 -1.41 -2.81
CA ILE A 22 2.47 -1.24 -1.72
C ILE A 22 2.92 0.23 -1.64
N ASN A 23 3.26 0.82 -2.79
CA ASN A 23 3.64 2.23 -2.89
C ASN A 23 2.53 3.19 -2.45
N GLY A 24 1.29 2.91 -2.84
CA GLY A 24 0.12 3.63 -2.39
C GLY A 24 -0.01 3.56 -0.87
N TRP A 25 0.02 2.36 -0.31
CA TRP A 25 -0.12 2.11 1.13
C TRP A 25 0.95 2.82 1.94
N ALA A 26 2.22 2.72 1.54
CA ALA A 26 3.30 3.44 2.18
C ALA A 26 3.09 4.96 2.17
N SER A 27 2.69 5.50 1.02
CA SER A 27 2.43 6.93 0.84
C SER A 27 1.27 7.42 1.71
N GLY A 28 0.17 6.64 1.76
CA GLY A 28 -0.99 6.95 2.58
C GLY A 28 -0.68 6.88 4.08
N TYR A 29 0.05 5.85 4.52
CA TYR A 29 0.44 5.67 5.92
C TYR A 29 1.29 6.84 6.44
N LEU A 30 2.24 7.29 5.61
CA LEU A 30 3.12 8.44 5.90
C LEU A 30 2.45 9.80 5.67
N ARG A 31 1.22 9.82 5.13
CA ARG A 31 0.48 11.04 4.74
C ARG A 31 1.24 11.91 3.73
N ASN A 32 1.95 11.26 2.80
CA ASN A 32 2.56 11.96 1.68
C ASN A 32 1.46 12.51 0.75
N PRO A 33 1.71 13.62 0.03
CA PRO A 33 0.83 14.03 -1.06
C PRO A 33 0.63 12.89 -2.07
N LYS A 34 -0.58 12.80 -2.63
CA LYS A 34 -0.83 11.86 -3.74
C LYS A 34 0.05 12.22 -4.94
N ARG A 35 0.39 11.20 -5.73
CA ARG A 35 1.05 11.37 -7.04
C ARG A 35 0.16 12.20 -7.97
N GLU A 36 0.79 12.73 -9.02
CA GLU A 36 0.11 13.37 -10.15
C GLU A 36 -0.97 12.44 -10.72
N GLU A 37 -2.13 13.00 -11.10
CA GLU A 37 -3.30 12.25 -11.57
C GLU A 37 -2.96 11.26 -12.70
N GLN A 38 -2.07 11.64 -13.61
CA GLN A 38 -1.60 10.79 -14.72
C GLN A 38 -0.80 9.55 -14.28
N ARG A 39 -0.29 9.54 -13.05
CA ARG A 39 0.51 8.44 -12.46
C ARG A 39 -0.26 7.65 -11.41
N ILE A 40 -1.52 8.01 -11.15
CA ILE A 40 -2.38 7.26 -10.25
C ILE A 40 -2.92 6.04 -11.00
N THR A 41 -2.71 4.87 -10.43
CA THR A 41 -3.33 3.61 -10.86
C THR A 41 -4.40 3.20 -9.85
N GLU A 42 -5.30 2.31 -10.25
CA GLU A 42 -6.32 1.76 -9.34
C GLU A 42 -5.69 1.12 -8.11
N ALA A 43 -4.62 0.32 -8.31
CA ALA A 43 -3.86 -0.31 -7.24
C ALA A 43 -3.25 0.72 -6.28
N TYR A 44 -2.64 1.79 -6.83
CA TYR A 44 -2.05 2.86 -6.02
C TYR A 44 -3.11 3.59 -5.18
N ASP A 45 -4.24 3.98 -5.78
CA ASP A 45 -5.27 4.71 -5.04
C ASP A 45 -5.87 3.85 -3.93
N ALA A 46 -6.18 2.57 -4.22
CA ALA A 46 -6.65 1.61 -3.22
C ALA A 46 -5.65 1.45 -2.07
N GLY A 47 -4.36 1.25 -2.39
CA GLY A 47 -3.30 1.18 -1.40
C GLY A 47 -3.23 2.45 -0.56
N TYR A 48 -3.29 3.63 -1.18
CA TYR A 48 -3.21 4.92 -0.49
C TYR A 48 -4.35 5.12 0.53
N GLN A 49 -5.59 4.77 0.17
CA GLN A 49 -6.72 4.87 1.11
C GLN A 49 -6.58 3.91 2.29
N ASP A 50 -6.12 2.69 2.03
CA ASP A 50 -5.90 1.70 3.08
C ASP A 50 -4.71 2.05 3.97
N GLY A 51 -3.65 2.65 3.41
CA GLY A 51 -2.52 3.22 4.13
C GLY A 51 -2.92 4.37 5.05
N LEU A 52 -3.71 5.32 4.55
CA LEU A 52 -4.30 6.41 5.35
C LEU A 52 -5.12 5.88 6.53
N SER A 53 -5.88 4.81 6.29
CA SER A 53 -6.71 4.13 7.27
C SER A 53 -5.94 3.15 8.16
N LYS A 54 -4.63 2.96 7.90
CA LYS A 54 -3.74 1.99 8.58
C LYS A 54 -4.26 0.55 8.56
N LYS A 55 -4.96 0.13 7.50
CA LYS A 55 -5.43 -1.25 7.34
C LYS A 55 -4.30 -2.14 6.87
N VAL A 56 -4.13 -3.30 7.50
CA VAL A 56 -2.96 -4.18 7.25
C VAL A 56 -3.31 -5.46 6.50
N ASP A 57 -4.58 -5.74 6.20
CA ASP A 57 -5.02 -7.03 5.62
C ASP A 57 -5.78 -6.91 4.30
N ASN A 58 -6.09 -5.70 3.85
CA ASN A 58 -6.86 -5.47 2.62
C ASN A 58 -6.11 -5.75 1.31
N PHE A 59 -4.80 -5.99 1.39
CA PHE A 59 -3.95 -6.21 0.22
C PHE A 59 -4.21 -7.52 -0.52
N GLN A 60 -5.03 -8.42 0.03
CA GLN A 60 -5.27 -9.77 -0.53
C GLN A 60 -5.79 -9.72 -1.97
N SER A 61 -6.64 -8.75 -2.30
CA SER A 61 -7.17 -8.55 -3.67
C SER A 61 -6.11 -8.11 -4.68
N TRP A 62 -4.95 -7.66 -4.20
CA TRP A 62 -3.85 -7.11 -5.00
C TRP A 62 -2.65 -8.06 -5.08
N VAL A 63 -2.78 -9.30 -4.60
CA VAL A 63 -1.77 -10.34 -4.77
C VAL A 63 -1.69 -10.73 -6.25
N ARG A 64 -0.51 -10.55 -6.87
CA ARG A 64 -0.29 -10.98 -8.25
C ARG A 64 -0.18 -12.51 -8.28
N LYS A 65 -0.98 -13.15 -9.15
CA LYS A 65 -0.94 -14.59 -9.40
C LYS A 65 0.30 -14.99 -10.20
#